data_AF-A0A9E5ABJ5-F1
#
_entry.id   AF-A0A9E5ABJ5-F1
#
_cell.length_a   1.000
_cell.length_b   1.000
_cell.length_c   1.000
_cell.angle_alpha   90.00
_cell.angle_beta   90.00
_cell.angle_gamma   90.00
#
_symmetry.space_group_name_H-M   'P 1'
#
loop_
_entity.id
_entity.type
_entity.pdbx_description
1 polymer ?
#
loop_
_entity_poly.entity_id
_entity_poly.type
_entity_poly.pdbx_seq_one_letter_code
_entity_poly.pdbx_strand_id
1 'polypeptide(L)' 'MLERLPPYVLVARIGSVLGMSFSLAIGLLLLLGGLLLPAAIAFLLFVPSFALMLFAERIAAASLDLE' A
#
# COMPACT_ATOMS: atom_id res chain seq x y z
N MET A 1 -19.71 7.26 -8.94
CA MET A 1 -18.27 7.03 -9.27
C MET A 1 -17.64 5.82 -8.57
N LEU A 2 -18.41 5.00 -7.82
CA LEU A 2 -17.92 3.79 -7.13
C LEU A 2 -18.40 2.48 -7.80
N GLU A 3 -19.23 2.56 -8.85
CA GLU A 3 -20.06 1.43 -9.31
C GLU A 3 -19.43 0.49 -10.34
N ARG A 4 -18.18 0.72 -10.78
CA ARG A 4 -17.51 -0.13 -11.78
C ARG A 4 -16.08 -0.57 -11.44
N LEU A 5 -15.60 -0.37 -10.21
CA LEU A 5 -14.29 -0.93 -9.86
C LEU A 5 -14.43 -2.41 -9.51
N PRO A 6 -13.64 -3.31 -10.14
CA PRO A 6 -13.66 -4.72 -9.81
C PRO A 6 -13.38 -4.97 -8.31
N PRO A 7 -14.06 -5.94 -7.66
CA PRO A 7 -13.94 -6.18 -6.22
C PRO A 7 -12.50 -6.44 -5.74
N TYR A 8 -11.66 -7.02 -6.59
CA TYR A 8 -10.25 -7.28 -6.28
C TYR A 8 -9.44 -6.00 -6.06
N VAL A 9 -9.81 -4.88 -6.69
CA VAL A 9 -9.13 -3.57 -6.50
C VAL A 9 -9.44 -3.00 -5.13
N LEU A 10 -10.66 -3.19 -4.64
CA LEU A 10 -11.05 -2.77 -3.30
C LEU A 10 -10.25 -3.51 -2.22
N VAL A 11 -10.15 -4.83 -2.38
CA VAL A 11 -9.36 -5.67 -1.47
C VAL A 11 -7.88 -5.28 -1.51
N ALA A 12 -7.32 -5.05 -2.70
CA ALA A 12 -5.95 -4.59 -2.86
C ALA A 12 -5.71 -3.24 -2.15
N ARG A 13 -6.61 -2.26 -2.31
CA ARG A 13 -6.50 -0.97 -1.60
C ARG A 13 -6.55 -1.10 -0.10
N ILE A 14 -7.50 -1.87 0.44
CA ILE A 14 -7.64 -2.06 1.88
C ILE A 14 -6.40 -2.74 2.44
N GLY A 15 -5.94 -3.83 1.80
CA GLY A 15 -4.72 -4.55 2.20
C GLY A 15 -3.48 -3.66 2.15
N SER A 16 -3.33 -2.88 1.08
CA SER A 16 -2.23 -1.95 0.92
C SER A 16 -2.28 -0.83 1.97
N VAL A 17 -3.41 -0.17 2.18
CA VAL A 17 -3.54 0.90 3.20
C VAL A 17 -3.25 0.36 4.60
N LEU A 18 -3.70 -0.85 4.93
CA LEU A 18 -3.38 -1.51 6.21
C LEU A 18 -1.87 -1.76 6.34
N GLY A 19 -1.23 -2.35 5.32
CA GLY A 19 0.20 -2.60 5.32
C GLY A 19 1.03 -1.32 5.43
N MET A 20 0.65 -0.28 4.69
CA MET A 20 1.29 1.03 4.75
C MET A 20 1.18 1.67 6.14
N SER A 21 -0.04 1.69 6.70
CA SER A 21 -0.30 2.30 8.00
C SER A 21 0.45 1.57 9.11
N PHE A 22 0.54 0.24 9.04
CA PHE A 22 1.29 -0.56 9.98
C PHE A 22 2.80 -0.28 9.90
N SER A 23 3.38 -0.28 8.69
CA SER A 23 4.79 0.05 8.48
C SER A 23 5.14 1.45 8.97
N LEU A 24 4.28 2.44 8.69
CA LEU A 24 4.45 3.80 9.18
C LEU A 24 4.36 3.89 10.70
N ALA A 25 3.38 3.22 11.33
CA ALA A 25 3.21 3.23 12.77
C ALA A 25 4.42 2.63 13.49
N ILE A 26 4.93 1.49 13.02
CA ILE A 26 6.13 0.86 13.58
C ILE A 26 7.37 1.70 13.30
N GLY A 27 7.54 2.20 12.07
CA GLY A 27 8.66 3.06 11.70
C GLY A 27 8.74 4.31 12.56
N LEU A 28 7.61 4.99 12.79
CA LEU A 28 7.52 6.15 13.66
C LEU A 28 7.78 5.79 15.13
N LEU A 29 7.26 4.66 15.62
CA LEU A 29 7.51 4.20 16.99
C LEU A 29 9.01 3.93 17.23
N LEU A 30 9.68 3.28 16.28
CA LEU A 30 11.12 3.02 16.34
C LEU A 30 11.94 4.30 16.22
N LEU A 31 11.49 5.24 15.38
CA LEU A 31 12.11 6.54 15.23
C LEU A 31 12.03 7.37 16.53
N LEU A 32 10.87 7.36 17.20
CA LEU A 32 10.69 7.96 18.53
C LEU A 32 11.60 7.30 19.59
N GLY A 33 11.87 6.00 19.45
CA GLY A 33 12.85 5.27 20.27
C GLY A 33 14.32 5.54 19.92
N GLY A 34 14.62 6.42 18.95
CA GLY A 34 15.98 6.76 18.52
C GLY A 34 16.66 5.70 17.63
N LEU A 35 15.93 4.66 17.21
CA LEU A 35 16.44 3.54 16.42
C LEU A 35 16.30 3.83 14.92
N LEU A 36 17.25 4.61 14.37
CA LEU A 36 17.22 5.07 12.98
C LEU A 36 17.28 3.92 11.95
N LEU A 37 18.17 2.94 12.14
CA LEU A 37 18.35 1.82 11.20
C LEU A 37 17.10 0.91 11.14
N PRO A 38 16.53 0.47 12.28
CA PRO A 38 15.29 -0.30 12.31
C PRO A 38 14.09 0.49 11.77
N ALA A 39 14.00 1.80 12.04
CA ALA A 39 12.97 2.65 11.50
C ALA A 39 13.03 2.72 9.96
N ALA A 40 14.23 2.90 9.39
CA ALA A 40 14.41 2.91 7.94
C ALA A 40 13.97 1.58 7.29
N ILE A 41 14.30 0.43 7.90
CA ILE A 41 13.85 -0.89 7.41
C ILE A 41 12.33 -1.02 7.50
N ALA A 42 11.71 -0.56 8.59
CA ALA A 42 10.26 -0.55 8.74
C ALA A 42 9.58 0.33 7.68
N PHE A 43 10.16 1.48 7.31
CA PHE A 43 9.66 2.29 6.21
C PHE A 43 9.87 1.63 4.83
N LEU A 44 10.95 0.87 4.63
CA LEU A 44 11.15 0.13 3.37
C LEU A 44 10.13 -1.00 3.19
N LEU A 45 9.63 -1.59 4.28
CA LEU A 45 8.59 -2.62 4.22
C LEU A 45 7.22 -2.11 3.72
N PHE A 46 7.01 -0.79 3.63
CA PHE A 46 5.84 -0.19 2.98
C PHE A 46 5.84 -0.37 1.46
N VAL A 47 7.02 -0.47 0.83
CA VAL A 47 7.19 -0.53 -0.64
C VAL A 47 6.40 -1.67 -1.30
N PRO A 48 6.44 -2.94 -0.84
CA PRO A 48 5.64 -4.01 -1.45
C PRO A 48 4.13 -3.78 -1.34
N SER A 49 3.66 -3.21 -0.24
CA SER A 49 2.23 -2.85 -0.08
C SER A 49 1.83 -1.74 -1.05
N PHE A 50 2.69 -0.74 -1.26
CA PHE A 50 2.49 0.31 -2.26
C PHE A 50 2.51 -0.23 -3.69
N ALA A 51 3.46 -1.10 -4.01
CA ALA A 51 3.59 -1.71 -5.33
C ALA A 51 2.35 -2.55 -5.69
N LEU A 52 1.81 -3.33 -4.74
CA LEU A 52 0.58 -4.11 -4.96
C LEU A 52 -0.63 -3.24 -5.28
N MET A 53 -0.78 -2.10 -4.59
CA MET A 53 -1.85 -1.14 -4.87
C MET A 53 -1.71 -0.57 -6.27
N LEU A 54 -0.52 -0.07 -6.59
CA LEU A 54 -0.23 0.57 -7.87
C LEU A 54 -0.43 -0.41 -9.03
N PHE A 55 -0.02 -1.67 -8.85
CA PHE A 55 -0.20 -2.73 -9.83
C PHE A 55 -1.67 -3.06 -10.06
N ALA A 56 -2.45 -3.25 -8.99
CA ALA A 56 -3.87 -3.54 -9.09
C ALA A 56 -4.65 -2.39 -9.75
N GLU A 57 -4.31 -1.14 -9.45
CA GLU A 57 -4.92 0.03 -10.07
C GLU A 57 -4.54 0.17 -11.54
N ARG A 58 -3.28 -0.09 -11.90
CA ARG A 58 -2.81 -0.06 -13.30
C ARG A 58 -3.50 -1.10 -14.16
N ILE A 59 -3.68 -2.32 -13.65
CA ILE A 59 -4.41 -3.38 -14.35
C ILE A 59 -5.87 -2.99 -14.52
N ALA A 60 -6.52 -2.50 -13.46
CA ALA A 60 -7.92 -2.11 -13.54
C ALA A 60 -8.16 -0.95 -14.53
N ALA A 61 -7.24 0.02 -14.58
CA ALA A 61 -7.27 1.10 -15.56
C ALA A 61 -7.09 0.56 -17.00
N ALA A 62 -6.09 -0.30 -17.21
CA ALA A 62 -5.83 -0.89 -18.52
C ALA A 62 -6.97 -1.81 -19.02
N SER A 63 -7.69 -2.48 -18.11
CA SER A 63 -8.86 -3.29 -18.47
C SER A 63 -10.08 -2.44 -18.83
N LEU A 64 -10.18 -1.21 -18.32
CA LEU A 64 -11.29 -0.31 -18.58
C LEU A 64 -11.17 0.40 -19.94
N ASP A 65 -9.94 0.60 -20.44
CA ASP A 65 -9.64 1.21 -21.75
C ASP A 65 -9.91 0.27 -22.95
N LEU A 66 -10.18 -1.01 -22.71
CA LEU A 66 -10.44 -2.02 -23.74
C LEU A 66 -11.94 -2.30 -23.98
N GLU A 67 -12.83 -1.70 -23.20
CA GLU A 67 -14.30 -1.74 -23.35
C GLU A 67 -14.84 -0.46 -24.01
#